data_AF-A0A3E0WHP2-F1
#
_entry.id   AF-A0A3E0WHP2-F1
#
_cell.length_a   1.000
_cell.length_b   1.000
_cell.length_c   1.000
_cell.angle_alpha   90.00
_cell.angle_beta   90.00
_cell.angle_gamma   90.00
#
_symmetry.space_group_name_H-M   'P 1'
#
loop_
_entity.id
_entity.type
_entity.pdbx_description
1 polymer ?
#
loop_
_entity_poly.entity_id
_entity_poly.type
_entity_poly.pdbx_seq_one_letter_code
_entity_poly.pdbx_strand_id
1 'polypeptide(L)'
;MTTDSIIARKLLAEAGLRRTQAAQHLLELFVAEPGRYLSHTDIDRALRKKRINLNRVTLYRLLTRLSQSGLLICHVGEDRISRFAYVRAGSRNKPTVTSSAKPANSTSTKANP
;
A
#
# COMPACT_ATOMS: atom_id res chain seq x y z
N MET A 1 -7.95 -20.37 -4.43
CA MET A 1 -7.03 -19.38 -5.03
C MET A 1 -7.79 -18.09 -5.20
N THR A 2 -7.36 -17.01 -4.53
CA THR A 2 -8.06 -15.72 -4.55
C THR A 2 -7.65 -14.92 -5.79
N THR A 3 -8.58 -14.17 -6.38
CA THR A 3 -8.35 -13.33 -7.57
C THR A 3 -7.17 -12.38 -7.40
N ASP A 4 -7.01 -11.80 -6.20
CA ASP A 4 -5.91 -10.88 -5.88
C ASP A 4 -4.52 -11.51 -6.06
N SER A 5 -4.39 -12.81 -5.77
CA SER A 5 -3.14 -13.55 -5.88
C SER A 5 -2.71 -13.72 -7.34
N ILE A 6 -3.67 -13.99 -8.22
CA ILE A 6 -3.44 -14.10 -9.67
C ILE A 6 -3.01 -12.74 -10.23
N ILE A 7 -3.70 -11.67 -9.83
CA ILE A 7 -3.38 -10.30 -10.25
C ILE A 7 -1.98 -9.91 -9.76
N ALA A 8 -1.67 -10.12 -8.48
CA ALA A 8 -0.36 -9.81 -7.92
C ALA A 8 0.77 -10.55 -8.65
N ARG A 9 0.60 -11.85 -8.92
CA ARG A 9 1.58 -12.64 -9.67
C ARG A 9 1.79 -12.14 -11.09
N LYS A 10 0.72 -11.72 -11.78
CA LYS A 10 0.78 -11.16 -13.14
C LYS A 10 1.53 -9.83 -13.15
N LEU A 11 1.19 -8.91 -12.25
CA LEU A 11 1.83 -7.59 -12.14
C LEU A 11 3.33 -7.68 -11.84
N LEU A 12 3.74 -8.62 -10.97
CA LEU A 12 5.17 -8.86 -10.71
C LEU A 12 5.89 -9.34 -11.97
N ALA A 13 5.25 -10.17 -12.79
CA ALA A 13 5.82 -10.66 -14.03
C ALA A 13 5.99 -9.52 -15.05
N GLU A 14 4.97 -8.68 -15.22
CA GLU A 14 4.97 -7.53 -16.13
C GLU A 14 6.00 -6.47 -15.72
N ALA A 15 6.22 -6.30 -14.42
CA ALA A 15 7.24 -5.41 -13.87
C ALA A 15 8.68 -5.98 -13.91
N GLY A 16 8.88 -7.18 -14.48
CA GLY A 16 10.19 -7.85 -14.52
C GLY A 16 10.73 -8.28 -13.15
N LEU A 17 9.87 -8.34 -12.13
CA LEU A 17 10.26 -8.70 -10.76
C LEU A 17 10.16 -10.20 -10.51
N ARG A 18 11.01 -10.70 -9.61
CA ARG A 18 10.93 -12.08 -9.12
C ARG A 18 9.60 -12.30 -8.39
N ARG A 19 8.84 -13.33 -8.81
CA ARG A 19 7.53 -13.71 -8.26
C ARG A 19 7.66 -14.49 -6.95
N THR A 20 8.36 -13.96 -5.95
CA THR A 20 8.49 -14.62 -4.65
C THR A 20 7.17 -14.58 -3.87
N GLN A 21 6.93 -15.54 -2.98
CA GLN A 21 5.73 -15.56 -2.12
C GLN A 21 5.60 -14.28 -1.30
N ALA A 22 6.71 -13.78 -0.75
CA ALA A 22 6.73 -12.52 0.00
C ALA A 22 6.30 -11.31 -0.84
N ALA A 23 6.77 -11.22 -2.09
CA ALA A 23 6.38 -10.14 -3.00
C ALA A 23 4.91 -10.26 -3.42
N GLN A 24 4.43 -11.48 -3.67
CA GLN A 24 3.03 -11.74 -4.00
C GLN A 24 2.11 -11.32 -2.86
N HIS A 25 2.35 -11.80 -1.64
CA HIS A 25 1.53 -11.46 -0.48
C HIS A 25 1.55 -9.97 -0.14
N LEU A 26 2.69 -9.32 -0.29
CA LEU A 26 2.79 -7.88 -0.09
C LEU A 26 1.96 -7.13 -1.13
N LEU A 27 2.04 -7.51 -2.41
CA LEU A 27 1.29 -6.85 -3.47
C LEU A 27 -0.22 -7.15 -3.40
N GLU A 28 -0.61 -8.36 -2.98
CA GLU A 28 -2.00 -8.72 -2.69
C GLU A 28 -2.67 -7.75 -1.71
N LEU A 29 -1.93 -7.25 -0.69
CA LEU A 29 -2.47 -6.27 0.26
C LEU A 29 -2.87 -4.96 -0.42
N PHE A 30 -2.10 -4.50 -1.39
CA PHE A 30 -2.39 -3.24 -2.08
C PHE A 30 -3.39 -3.41 -3.23
N VAL A 31 -3.41 -4.58 -3.88
CA VAL A 31 -4.38 -4.86 -4.95
C VAL A 31 -5.79 -5.06 -4.40
N ALA A 32 -5.92 -5.60 -3.18
CA ALA A 32 -7.21 -5.75 -2.51
C ALA A 32 -7.87 -4.40 -2.17
N GLU A 33 -7.07 -3.35 -1.93
CA GLU A 33 -7.55 -2.00 -1.60
C GLU A 33 -6.82 -0.94 -2.46
N PRO A 34 -7.10 -0.85 -3.77
CA PRO A 34 -6.39 0.04 -4.67
C PRO A 34 -6.60 1.51 -4.26
N GLY A 35 -5.53 2.31 -4.28
CA GLY A 35 -5.55 3.71 -3.87
C GLY A 35 -5.46 3.95 -2.36
N ARG A 36 -5.54 2.92 -1.52
CA ARG A 36 -5.31 3.05 -0.08
C ARG A 36 -3.82 3.21 0.20
N TYR A 37 -3.47 4.26 0.93
CA TYR A 37 -2.13 4.49 1.43
C TYR A 37 -1.91 3.72 2.73
N LEU A 38 -0.96 2.79 2.72
CA LEU A 38 -0.58 2.00 3.90
C LEU A 38 0.81 2.40 4.38
N SER A 39 0.93 2.67 5.68
CA SER A 39 2.23 2.85 6.33
C SER A 39 2.90 1.50 6.59
N HIS A 40 4.19 1.52 6.93
CA HIS A 40 4.92 0.31 7.32
C HIS A 40 4.26 -0.48 8.45
N THR A 41 3.69 0.21 9.44
CA THR A 41 3.01 -0.43 10.59
C THR A 41 1.68 -1.04 10.19
N ASP A 42 0.95 -0.42 9.25
CA ASP A 42 -0.28 -0.98 8.69
C ASP A 42 0.01 -2.26 7.89
N ILE A 43 1.07 -2.23 7.08
CA ILE A 43 1.50 -3.37 6.28
C ILE A 43 1.93 -4.53 7.18
N ASP A 44 2.77 -4.26 8.19
CA ASP A 44 3.20 -5.27 9.15
C ASP A 44 2.00 -5.90 9.87
N ARG A 45 1.07 -5.06 10.34
CA ARG A 45 -0.18 -5.52 10.97
C ARG A 45 -1.00 -6.41 10.03
N ALA A 46 -1.14 -6.03 8.76
CA ALA A 46 -1.90 -6.79 7.78
C ALA A 46 -1.23 -8.14 7.45
N LEU A 47 0.09 -8.17 7.33
CA LEU A 47 0.86 -9.40 7.13
C LEU A 47 0.73 -10.35 8.33
N ARG A 48 0.84 -9.83 9.55
CA ARG A 48 0.64 -10.61 10.78
C ARG A 48 -0.75 -11.20 10.90
N LYS A 49 -1.80 -10.45 10.50
CA LYS A 49 -3.18 -10.98 10.41
C LYS A 49 -3.30 -12.17 9.46
N LYS A 50 -2.52 -12.16 8.37
CA LYS A 50 -2.41 -13.29 7.42
C LYS A 50 -1.45 -14.39 7.89
N ARG A 51 -0.91 -14.33 9.11
CA ARG A 51 0.14 -15.21 9.66
C ARG A 51 1.43 -15.25 8.83
N ILE A 52 1.71 -14.18 8.09
CA ILE A 52 2.93 -14.03 7.32
C ILE A 52 3.90 -13.21 8.16
N ASN A 53 5.02 -13.83 8.56
CA ASN A 53 6.07 -13.14 9.29
C ASN A 53 7.20 -12.75 8.33
N LEU A 54 7.30 -11.45 8.03
CA LEU A 54 8.35 -10.91 7.17
C LEU A 54 9.36 -10.14 8.01
N ASN A 55 10.64 -10.43 7.81
CA ASN A 55 11.70 -9.62 8.41
C ASN A 55 11.57 -8.17 7.90
N ARG A 56 11.74 -7.21 8.81
CA ARG A 56 11.69 -5.77 8.54
C ARG A 56 12.59 -5.35 7.37
N VAL A 57 13.81 -5.88 7.26
CA VAL A 57 14.73 -5.62 6.14
C VAL A 57 14.15 -6.13 4.81
N THR A 58 13.56 -7.32 4.82
CA THR A 58 12.90 -7.89 3.63
C THR A 58 11.71 -7.03 3.21
N LEU A 59 10.89 -6.59 4.18
CA LEU A 59 9.76 -5.71 3.93
C LEU A 59 10.22 -4.41 3.25
N TYR A 60 11.18 -3.70 3.83
CA TYR A 60 11.69 -2.46 3.25
C TYR A 60 12.26 -2.67 1.85
N ARG A 61 13.08 -3.70 1.64
CA ARG A 61 13.66 -3.99 0.31
C ARG A 61 12.59 -4.31 -0.73
N LEU A 62 11.51 -4.99 -0.35
CA LEU A 62 10.40 -5.26 -1.25
C LEU A 62 9.63 -3.98 -1.57
N LEU A 63 9.33 -3.14 -0.58
CA LEU A 63 8.66 -1.85 -0.81
C LEU A 63 9.48 -0.93 -1.71
N THR A 64 10.79 -0.84 -1.49
CA THR A 64 11.70 -0.08 -2.35
C THR A 64 11.66 -0.61 -3.78
N ARG A 65 11.79 -1.92 -3.99
CA ARG A 65 11.78 -2.53 -5.33
C ARG A 65 10.45 -2.33 -6.06
N LEU A 66 9.33 -2.53 -5.35
CA LEU A 66 8.00 -2.33 -5.93
C LEU A 66 7.78 -0.86 -6.32
N SER A 67 8.26 0.07 -5.50
CA SER A 67 8.19 1.51 -5.81
C SER A 67 9.09 1.86 -7.00
N GLN A 68 10.31 1.34 -7.06
CA GLN A 68 11.24 1.52 -8.18
C GLN A 68 10.69 0.95 -9.50
N SER A 69 9.90 -0.12 -9.43
CA SER A 69 9.23 -0.70 -10.62
C SER A 69 8.00 0.08 -11.08
N GLY A 70 7.57 1.11 -10.34
CA GLY A 70 6.36 1.88 -10.63
C GLY A 70 5.05 1.20 -10.24
N LEU A 71 5.08 0.01 -9.64
CA LEU A 71 3.89 -0.67 -9.12
C LEU A 71 3.31 0.03 -7.88
N LEU A 72 4.16 0.65 -7.07
CA LEU A 72 3.77 1.44 -5.90
C LEU A 72 4.21 2.89 -6.05
N ILE A 73 3.39 3.80 -5.54
CA ILE A 73 3.81 5.17 -5.21
C ILE A 73 4.15 5.26 -3.74
N CYS A 74 5.19 6.02 -3.42
CA CYS A 74 5.60 6.32 -2.05
C CYS A 74 5.32 7.80 -1.77
N HIS A 75 4.57 8.08 -0.71
CA HIS A 75 4.32 9.42 -0.21
C HIS A 75 4.86 9.52 1.22
N VAL A 76 5.73 10.50 1.48
CA VAL A 76 6.23 10.78 2.82
C VAL A 76 5.36 11.87 3.42
N GLY A 77 4.65 11.57 4.52
CA GLY A 77 3.86 12.56 5.23
C GLY A 77 4.73 13.57 5.99
N GLU A 78 4.10 14.63 6.48
CA GLU A 78 4.76 15.63 7.35
C GLU A 78 5.31 15.00 8.64
N ASP A 79 4.67 13.93 9.10
CA ASP A 79 5.10 13.08 10.20
C ASP A 79 6.33 12.21 9.89
N ARG A 80 6.92 12.37 8.69
CA ARG A 80 8.04 11.59 8.15
C ARG A 80 7.72 10.10 8.01
N ILE A 81 6.44 9.72 8.02
CA ILE A 81 6.01 8.34 7.80
C ILE A 81 5.78 8.14 6.31
N SER A 82 6.55 7.23 5.72
CA SER A 82 6.32 6.77 4.34
C SER A 82 5.07 5.91 4.26
N ARG A 83 4.21 6.23 3.30
CA ARG A 83 2.99 5.53 2.98
C ARG A 83 3.00 5.11 1.52
N PHE A 84 2.57 3.89 1.24
CA PHE A 84 2.61 3.30 -0.09
C PHE A 84 1.21 3.01 -0.59
N ALA A 85 0.97 3.18 -1.88
CA ALA A 85 -0.28 2.82 -2.53
C ALA A 85 -0.02 2.17 -3.90
N TYR A 86 -0.88 1.22 -4.29
CA TYR A 86 -0.78 0.58 -5.60
C TYR A 86 -1.24 1.51 -6.72
N VAL A 87 -0.43 1.58 -7.77
CA VAL A 87 -0.75 2.31 -9.01
C VAL A 87 -1.43 1.34 -9.94
N ARG A 88 -2.72 1.54 -10.18
CA ARG A 88 -3.43 0.77 -11.20
C ARG A 88 -2.91 1.20 -12.58
N ALA A 89 -2.46 0.24 -13.38
CA ALA A 89 -2.11 0.48 -14.78
C ALA A 89 -3.34 1.08 -15.49
N GLY A 90 -3.32 2.39 -15.71
CA GLY A 90 -4.46 3.17 -16.21
C GLY A 90 -4.60 4.58 -15.59
N SER A 91 -4.10 4.81 -14.37
CA SER A 91 -4.12 6.16 -13.76
C SER A 91 -2.75 6.82 -13.84
N ARG A 92 -2.40 7.39 -15.00
CA ARG A 92 -1.38 8.46 -15.04
C ARG A 92 -1.96 9.71 -14.38
N ASN A 93 -1.99 9.75 -13.06
CA ASN A 93 -2.13 11.02 -12.36
C ASN A 93 -0.79 11.31 -11.68
N LYS A 94 -0.12 12.37 -12.13
CA LYS A 94 1.04 12.90 -11.41
C LYS A 94 0.59 13.24 -9.99
N PRO A 95 1.39 12.98 -8.95
CA PRO A 95 1.09 13.51 -7.63
C PRO A 95 1.19 15.03 -7.72
N THR A 96 0.05 15.70 -7.89
CA THR A 96 -0.09 17.09 -7.49
C THR A 96 0.03 17.09 -5.97
N VAL A 97 1.12 17.65 -5.48
CA VAL A 97 1.26 18.07 -4.09
C VAL A 97 0.12 19.04 -3.78
N THR A 98 -1.01 18.50 -3.33
CA THR A 98 -2.11 19.28 -2.78
C THR A 98 -2.29 18.81 -1.35
N SER A 99 -1.67 19.55 -0.46
CA SER A 99 -2.06 19.65 0.95
C SER A 99 -3.58 19.75 1.04
N SER A 100 -4.23 18.77 1.66
CA SER A 100 -5.59 18.85 2.23
C SER A 100 -5.91 17.47 2.84
N ALA A 101 -5.80 17.37 4.17
CA ALA A 101 -6.93 17.57 5.07
C ALA A 101 -7.63 16.23 5.38
N LYS A 102 -7.38 15.77 6.61
CA LYS A 102 -8.22 14.85 7.36
C LYS A 102 -9.67 15.39 7.39
N PRO A 103 -10.69 14.68 6.88
CA PRO A 103 -12.05 14.94 7.31
C PRO A 103 -12.27 14.13 8.59
N ALA A 104 -11.95 14.73 9.74
CA ALA A 104 -12.47 14.26 11.02
C ALA A 104 -13.92 14.73 11.10
N ASN A 105 -14.84 13.94 10.57
CA ASN A 105 -16.26 14.13 10.84
C ASN A 105 -16.52 13.74 12.30
N SER A 106 -16.90 14.70 13.13
CA SER A 106 -17.50 14.47 14.44
C SER A 106 -18.58 15.53 14.64
N THR A 107 -19.70 15.33 13.95
CA THR A 107 -20.97 15.96 14.27
C THR A 107 -21.76 15.04 15.21
N SER A 108 -21.92 15.47 16.46
CA SER A 108 -23.09 15.22 17.32
C SER A 108 -22.86 16.03 18.60
N THR A 109 -23.37 17.25 18.72
CA THR A 109 -24.75 17.56 19.14
C THR A 109 -25.14 16.83 20.42
N LYS A 110 -25.05 17.52 21.56
CA LYS A 110 -26.26 17.88 22.33
C LYS A 110 -25.95 19.00 23.33
N ALA A 111 -26.46 20.18 23.02
CA ALA A 111 -26.71 21.22 24.00
C ALA A 111 -28.10 21.00 24.61
N ASN A 112 -28.24 21.50 25.85
CA ASN A 112 -29.45 22.03 26.48
C ASN A 112 -30.33 21.06 27.29
N PRO A 113 -31.12 21.58 28.27
CA PRO A 113 -30.99 22.82 29.06
C PRO A 113 -30.50 22.61 30.50
#